data_AF-A0A202ER87-F1
#
_entry.id   AF-A0A202ER87-F1
#
_cell.length_a   1.000
_cell.length_b   1.000
_cell.length_c   1.000
_cell.angle_alpha   90.00
_cell.angle_beta   90.00
_cell.angle_gamma   90.00
#
_symmetry.space_group_name_H-M   'P 1'
#
loop_
_entity.id
_entity.type
_entity.pdbx_description
1 polymer ?
#
loop_
_entity_poly.entity_id
_entity_poly.type
_entity_poly.pdbx_seq_one_letter_code
_entity_poly.pdbx_strand_id
1 'polypeptide(L)'
;MALTFPNSSRSFDEKGHRIRFLGYDGMFEIRFFVELDAISKAMAKVIVGEHDFLAAFDNLRGSILDVARKAYGKKGGNNMYLLTAADFR
;
A
#
# COMPACT_ATOMS: atom_id res chain seq x y z
N MET A 1 -13.94 2.10 13.77
CA MET A 1 -14.04 2.58 12.38
C MET A 1 -13.35 1.55 11.50
N ALA A 2 -14.02 1.08 10.46
CA ALA A 2 -13.56 -0.06 9.67
C ALA A 2 -13.03 0.46 8.35
N LEU A 3 -11.71 0.61 8.26
CA LEU A 3 -11.05 0.86 6.99
C LEU A 3 -11.34 -0.32 6.06
N THR A 4 -12.03 -0.03 4.96
CA THR A 4 -12.41 -1.00 3.93
C THR A 4 -11.67 -0.72 2.64
N PHE A 5 -11.44 -1.77 1.86
CA PHE A 5 -10.76 -1.67 0.57
C PHE A 5 -11.58 -2.37 -0.51
N PRO A 6 -12.80 -1.87 -0.79
CA PRO A 6 -13.70 -2.49 -1.77
C PRO A 6 -13.12 -2.42 -3.19
N ASN A 7 -12.28 -1.42 -3.46
CA ASN A 7 -11.67 -1.21 -4.76
C ASN A 7 -10.26 -1.81 -4.82
N SER A 8 -9.97 -2.52 -5.91
CA SER A 8 -8.62 -2.97 -6.27
C SER A 8 -7.82 -1.93 -7.05
N SER A 9 -8.30 -0.68 -7.06
CA SER A 9 -7.63 0.43 -7.73
C SER A 9 -6.22 0.61 -7.19
N ARG A 10 -5.26 0.36 -8.06
CA ARG A 10 -3.83 0.54 -7.85
C ARG A 10 -3.25 1.31 -9.02
N SER A 11 -2.37 2.25 -8.74
CA SER A 11 -1.64 2.99 -9.75
C SER A 11 -0.17 2.96 -9.41
N PHE A 12 0.64 2.56 -10.38
CA PHE A 12 2.09 2.62 -10.28
C PHE A 12 2.54 4.06 -10.54
N ASP A 13 3.41 4.58 -9.68
CA ASP A 13 4.05 5.87 -9.82
C ASP A 13 5.50 5.62 -10.18
N GLU A 14 5.80 5.62 -11.49
CA GLU A 14 7.15 5.45 -12.04
C GLU A 14 8.11 6.51 -11.51
N LYS A 15 7.66 7.75 -11.33
CA LYS A 15 8.52 8.86 -10.89
C LYS A 15 8.85 8.77 -9.40
N GLY A 16 7.90 8.29 -8.62
CA GLY A 16 8.02 8.15 -7.17
C GLY A 16 8.49 6.79 -6.69
N HIS A 17 8.71 5.82 -7.61
CA HIS A 17 9.04 4.43 -7.29
C HIS A 17 8.12 3.90 -6.18
N ARG A 18 6.80 3.98 -6.40
CA ARG A 18 5.78 3.57 -5.42
C ARG A 18 4.46 3.17 -6.06
N ILE A 19 3.67 2.34 -5.37
CA ILE A 19 2.31 1.99 -5.77
C ILE A 19 1.33 2.74 -4.89
N ARG A 20 0.37 3.42 -5.50
CA ARG A 20 -0.75 4.08 -4.83
C ARG A 20 -1.97 3.17 -4.84
N PHE A 21 -2.69 3.11 -3.73
CA PHE A 21 -4.01 2.49 -3.63
C PHE A 21 -4.92 3.30 -2.70
N LEU A 22 -6.22 2.99 -2.73
CA LEU A 22 -7.24 3.72 -1.97
C LEU A 22 -7.89 2.80 -0.92
N GLY A 23 -8.06 3.33 0.29
CA GLY A 23 -8.92 2.79 1.33
C GLY A 23 -10.07 3.73 1.62
N TYR A 24 -11.16 3.19 2.15
CA TYR A 24 -12.38 3.92 2.45
C TYR A 24 -12.75 3.71 3.92
N ASP A 25 -12.88 4.80 4.67
CA ASP A 25 -13.49 4.78 5.99
C ASP A 25 -14.84 5.50 5.91
N GLY A 26 -15.89 4.72 5.64
CA GLY A 26 -17.21 5.25 5.30
C GLY A 26 -17.18 6.04 3.99
N MET A 27 -17.42 7.35 4.06
CA MET A 27 -17.41 8.26 2.90
C MET A 27 -16.03 8.89 2.63
N PHE A 28 -15.04 8.64 3.48
CA PHE A 28 -13.73 9.27 3.37
C PHE A 28 -12.76 8.40 2.56
N GLU A 29 -12.24 8.98 1.48
CA GLU A 29 -11.16 8.40 0.69
C GLU A 29 -9.80 8.65 1.34
N ILE A 30 -9.11 7.57 1.63
CA ILE A 30 -7.78 7.57 2.22
C ILE A 30 -6.78 7.03 1.21
N ARG A 31 -5.74 7.83 0.93
CA ARG A 31 -4.71 7.51 -0.05
C ARG A 31 -3.55 6.81 0.63
N PHE A 32 -3.28 5.60 0.22
CA PHE A 32 -2.12 4.85 0.66
C PHE A 32 -1.09 4.76 -0.45
N PHE A 33 0.16 4.83 -0.07
CA PHE A 33 1.31 4.76 -0.95
C PHE A 33 2.25 3.72 -0.38
N VAL A 34 2.65 2.72 -1.16
CA VAL A 34 3.66 1.74 -0.75
C VAL A 34 4.89 1.88 -1.62
N GLU A 35 6.06 1.95 -1.01
CA GLU A 35 7.32 2.04 -1.75
C GLU A 35 7.65 0.72 -2.44
N LEU A 36 8.26 0.79 -3.63
CA LEU A 36 8.70 -0.41 -4.34
C LEU A 36 9.77 -1.19 -3.57
N ASP A 37 10.63 -0.48 -2.82
CA ASP A 37 11.61 -1.11 -1.92
C ASP A 37 10.92 -1.94 -0.83
N ALA A 38 9.78 -1.46 -0.32
CA ALA A 38 8.99 -2.18 0.68
C ALA A 38 8.43 -3.49 0.11
N ILE A 39 7.90 -3.45 -1.12
CA ILE A 39 7.40 -4.63 -1.83
C ILE A 39 8.54 -5.60 -2.12
N SER A 40 9.67 -5.10 -2.64
CA SER A 40 10.86 -5.90 -2.94
C SER A 40 11.39 -6.62 -1.71
N LYS A 41 11.49 -5.93 -0.57
CA LYS A 41 11.89 -6.51 0.73
C LYS A 41 10.87 -7.51 1.25
N ALA A 42 9.58 -7.20 1.19
CA ALA A 42 8.52 -8.10 1.64
C ALA A 42 8.45 -9.39 0.78
N MET A 43 8.74 -9.29 -0.51
CA MET A 43 8.88 -10.45 -1.41
C MET A 43 10.22 -11.16 -1.31
N ALA A 44 11.20 -10.58 -0.62
CA ALA A 44 12.60 -11.03 -0.63
C ALA A 44 13.13 -11.29 -2.06
N LYS A 45 12.65 -10.52 -3.05
CA LYS A 45 12.95 -10.71 -4.48
C LYS A 45 13.16 -9.35 -5.14
N VAL A 46 14.17 -9.27 -6.02
CA VAL A 46 14.35 -8.12 -6.89
C VAL A 46 13.26 -8.13 -7.96
N ILE A 47 12.37 -7.15 -7.88
CA ILE A 47 11.28 -6.95 -8.83
C ILE A 47 11.69 -5.82 -9.77
N VAL A 48 11.55 -6.05 -11.08
CA VAL A 48 11.91 -5.07 -12.11
C VAL A 48 10.74 -4.98 -13.08
N GLY A 49 10.19 -3.78 -13.26
CA GLY A 49 9.07 -3.51 -14.14
C GLY A 49 7.74 -3.33 -13.41
N GLU A 50 6.93 -2.40 -13.92
CA GLU A 50 5.62 -2.05 -13.38
C GLU A 50 4.74 -3.30 -13.16
N HIS A 51 4.67 -4.19 -14.16
CA HIS A 51 3.76 -5.32 -14.15
C HIS A 51 4.08 -6.31 -13.02
N ASP A 52 5.37 -6.63 -12.83
CA ASP A 52 5.83 -7.48 -11.74
C ASP A 52 5.60 -6.83 -10.37
N PHE A 53 5.72 -5.50 -10.27
CA PHE A 53 5.40 -4.76 -9.04
C PHE A 53 3.91 -4.80 -8.71
N LEU A 54 3.04 -4.66 -9.70
CA LEU A 54 1.60 -4.80 -9.52
C LEU A 54 1.24 -6.25 -9.11
N ALA A 55 1.84 -7.25 -9.75
CA ALA A 55 1.64 -8.66 -9.38
C ALA A 55 2.15 -8.99 -7.97
N ALA A 56 3.29 -8.42 -7.56
CA ALA A 56 3.79 -8.58 -6.21
C ALA A 56 2.91 -7.87 -5.18
N PHE A 57 2.38 -6.69 -5.52
CA PHE A 57 1.39 -6.01 -4.70
C PHE A 57 0.13 -6.86 -4.53
N ASP A 58 -0.37 -7.50 -5.58
CA ASP A 58 -1.50 -8.43 -5.51
C ASP A 58 -1.24 -9.59 -4.55
N ASN A 59 -0.07 -10.21 -4.65
CA ASN A 59 0.32 -11.31 -3.78
C ASN A 59 0.46 -10.87 -2.31
N LEU A 60 1.03 -9.68 -2.07
CA LEU A 60 1.18 -9.11 -0.73
C LEU A 60 -0.05 -8.33 -0.26
N ARG A 61 -1.13 -8.28 -1.04
CA ARG A 61 -2.27 -7.40 -0.80
C ARG A 61 -2.81 -7.57 0.61
N GLY A 62 -3.00 -8.80 1.08
CA GLY A 62 -3.46 -9.05 2.45
C GLY A 62 -2.59 -8.39 3.52
N SER A 63 -1.27 -8.50 3.38
CA SER A 63 -0.30 -7.90 4.31
C SER A 63 -0.27 -6.37 4.20
N ILE A 64 -0.33 -5.83 2.98
CA ILE A 64 -0.37 -4.38 2.73
C ILE A 64 -1.62 -3.75 3.35
N LEU A 65 -2.78 -4.40 3.23
CA LEU A 65 -4.03 -3.90 3.80
C LEU A 65 -4.02 -3.95 5.34
N ASP A 66 -3.43 -4.97 5.94
CA ASP A 66 -3.24 -5.06 7.40
C ASP A 66 -2.32 -3.94 7.92
N VAL A 67 -1.19 -3.75 7.25
CA VAL A 67 -0.23 -2.67 7.50
C VAL A 67 -0.89 -1.29 7.33
N ALA A 68 -1.65 -1.08 6.26
CA ALA A 68 -2.42 0.15 6.04
C ALA A 68 -3.42 0.42 7.18
N ARG A 69 -4.11 -0.63 7.66
CA ARG A 69 -5.06 -0.54 8.77
C ARG A 69 -4.37 -0.21 10.10
N LYS A 70 -3.20 -0.79 10.35
CA LYS A 70 -2.35 -0.47 11.52
C LYS A 70 -1.84 0.96 11.47
N ALA A 71 -1.32 1.40 10.32
CA ALA A 71 -0.84 2.76 10.11
C ALA A 71 -1.96 3.79 10.29
N TYR A 72 -3.14 3.52 9.73
CA TYR A 72 -4.33 4.34 9.93
C TYR A 72 -4.73 4.45 11.41
N GLY A 73 -4.80 3.31 12.12
CA GLY A 73 -5.14 3.27 13.53
C GLY A 73 -4.12 4.00 14.44
N LYS A 74 -2.82 3.96 14.10
CA LYS A 74 -1.76 4.65 14.85
C LYS A 74 -1.73 6.17 14.59
N LYS A 75 -1.94 6.60 13.35
CA LYS A 75 -1.77 7.99 12.89
C LYS A 75 -3.14 8.62 12.52
N GLY A 76 -4.19 8.28 13.26
CA GLY A 76 -5.57 8.67 12.95
C GLY A 76 -5.70 10.16 12.61
N GLY A 77 -6.34 10.47 11.49
CA GLY A 77 -6.62 11.85 11.04
C GLY A 77 -5.88 12.32 9.77
N ASN A 78 -5.03 11.49 9.16
CA ASN A 78 -4.41 11.80 7.87
C ASN A 78 -5.20 11.16 6.72
N ASN A 79 -5.32 11.86 5.59
CA ASN A 79 -5.88 11.28 4.36
C ASN A 79 -4.80 10.68 3.45
N MET A 80 -3.53 10.73 3.88
CA MET A 80 -2.39 10.22 3.12
C MET A 80 -1.45 9.45 4.04
N TYR A 81 -1.15 8.20 3.66
CA TYR A 81 -0.23 7.32 4.38
C TYR A 81 0.83 6.77 3.44
N LEU A 82 2.09 6.87 3.87
CA LEU A 82 3.23 6.26 3.20
C LEU A 82 3.65 5.02 3.98
N LEU A 83 3.57 3.85 3.33
CA LEU A 83 3.98 2.55 3.80
C LEU A 83 5.36 2.26 3.24
N THR A 84 6.35 2.25 4.12
CA THR A 84 7.74 1.96 3.79
C THR A 84 8.10 0.56 4.25
N ALA A 85 9.27 0.06 3.87
CA ALA A 85 9.72 -1.28 4.27
C ALA A 85 9.74 -1.49 5.80
N ALA A 86 9.84 -0.41 6.59
CA ALA A 86 9.82 -0.47 8.04
C ALA A 86 8.44 -0.83 8.61
N ASP A 87 7.35 -0.60 7.87
CA ASP A 87 5.98 -0.94 8.31
C ASP A 87 5.64 -2.43 8.06
N PHE A 88 6.43 -3.11 7.21
CA PHE A 88 6.29 -4.54 6.90
C PHE A 88 7.12 -5.46 7.83
N ARG A 89 7.65 -4.93 8.94
CA ARG A 89 8.53 -5.65 9.87
C ARG A 89 7.79 -6.23 11.08
#